data_AF-A0A3C0FSB3-F1
#
_entry.id   AF-A0A3C0FSB3-F1
#
_cell.length_a   1.000
_cell.length_b   1.000
_cell.length_c   1.000
_cell.angle_alpha   90.00
_cell.angle_beta   90.00
_cell.angle_gamma   90.00
#
_symmetry.space_group_name_H-M   'P 1'
#
loop_
_entity.id
_entity.type
_entity.pdbx_description
1 polymer ?
#
loop_
_entity_poly.entity_id
_entity_poly.type
_entity_poly.pdbx_seq_one_letter_code
_entity_poly.pdbx_strand_id
1 'polypeptide(L)'
;DGQLYAAPFYGESSMMMYRTDLFEAAGIEINGRLTWDQTLEIAKKLHKPDEGVYGICLRGKAGWGENMALISTMGNAYGARWFDEEWKPTFDGEAWKNALDMYTNILG
;
A
#
# COMPACT_ATOMS: atom_id res chain seq x y z
N ASP A 1 -10.78 3.80 -31.95
CA ASP A 1 -11.81 4.74 -32.46
C ASP A 1 -11.55 6.21 -32.17
N GLY A 2 -10.46 6.62 -31.48
CA GLY A 2 -10.01 8.02 -31.40
C GLY A 2 -10.96 9.03 -30.70
N GLN A 3 -12.13 8.58 -30.23
CA GLN A 3 -13.15 9.41 -29.63
C GLN A 3 -12.92 9.60 -28.12
N LEU A 4 -13.02 10.84 -27.65
CA LEU A 4 -12.99 11.18 -26.23
C LEU A 4 -14.39 11.01 -25.63
N TYR A 5 -14.56 10.04 -24.72
CA TYR A 5 -15.84 9.75 -24.07
C TYR A 5 -16.05 10.48 -22.75
N ALA A 6 -14.95 10.89 -22.10
CA ALA A 6 -14.97 11.63 -20.84
C ALA A 6 -13.70 12.50 -20.74
N ALA A 7 -13.78 13.64 -20.06
CA ALA A 7 -12.65 14.52 -19.80
C ALA A 7 -12.12 14.30 -18.36
N PRO A 8 -10.79 14.22 -18.15
CA PRO A 8 -10.23 14.09 -16.82
C PRO A 8 -10.43 15.40 -16.05
N PHE A 9 -11.19 15.34 -14.95
CA PHE A 9 -11.33 16.47 -14.03
C PHE A 9 -10.07 16.63 -13.16
N TYR A 10 -9.54 15.51 -12.66
CA TYR A 10 -8.22 15.40 -12.04
C TYR A 10 -7.62 14.03 -12.36
N GLY A 11 -6.30 13.90 -12.20
CA GLY A 11 -5.58 12.62 -12.22
C GLY A 11 -4.83 12.44 -10.92
N GLU A 12 -4.77 11.20 -10.42
CA GLU A 12 -4.05 10.87 -9.19
C GLU A 12 -3.13 9.65 -9.40
N SER A 13 -2.12 9.57 -8.54
CA SER A 13 -1.31 8.38 -8.31
C SER A 13 -1.22 8.16 -6.79
N SER A 14 -0.55 7.09 -6.36
CA SER A 14 -0.31 6.81 -4.95
C SER A 14 1.14 7.08 -4.57
N MET A 15 1.36 7.68 -3.40
CA MET A 15 2.68 7.92 -2.82
C MET A 15 2.63 7.78 -1.30
N MET A 16 3.79 7.55 -0.68
CA MET A 16 3.91 7.58 0.77
C MET A 16 3.92 9.02 1.27
N MET A 17 3.03 9.32 2.22
CA MET A 17 3.08 10.54 3.01
C MET A 17 3.55 10.17 4.41
N TYR A 18 4.44 10.97 5.00
CA TYR A 18 5.01 10.69 6.31
C TYR A 18 5.20 11.98 7.14
N ARG A 19 5.34 11.81 8.45
CA ARG A 19 5.57 12.91 9.41
C ARG A 19 7.05 13.14 9.59
N THR A 20 7.58 14.19 8.98
CA THR A 20 9.03 14.52 9.01
C THR A 20 9.56 14.66 10.44
N ASP A 21 8.81 15.32 11.32
CA ASP A 21 9.16 15.51 12.72
C ASP A 21 9.25 14.19 13.51
N LEU A 22 8.35 13.24 13.26
CA LEU A 22 8.40 11.91 13.89
C LEU A 22 9.57 11.08 13.37
N PHE A 23 9.87 11.20 12.07
CA PHE A 23 11.01 10.51 11.45
C PHE A 23 12.34 11.07 11.99
N GLU A 24 12.50 12.39 12.04
CA GLU A 24 13.67 13.07 12.59
C GLU A 24 13.87 12.73 14.07
N ALA A 25 12.81 12.81 14.89
CA ALA A 25 12.87 12.45 16.31
C ALA A 25 13.25 10.98 16.54
N ALA A 26 12.92 10.10 15.60
CA ALA A 26 13.28 8.68 15.62
C ALA A 26 14.63 8.38 14.95
N GLY A 27 15.32 9.38 14.39
CA GLY A 27 16.57 9.22 13.63
C GLY A 27 16.40 8.37 12.37
N ILE A 28 15.28 8.51 11.67
CA ILE A 28 14.95 7.78 10.45
C ILE A 28 15.18 8.69 9.24
N GLU A 29 16.12 8.29 8.38
CA GLU A 29 16.36 8.95 7.09
C GLU A 29 15.80 8.09 5.94
N ILE A 30 15.14 8.74 4.97
CA ILE A 30 14.64 8.07 3.77
C ILE A 30 15.67 8.21 2.65
N ASN A 31 16.48 7.15 2.48
CA ASN A 31 17.47 7.07 1.42
C ASN A 31 16.90 6.36 0.18
N GLY A 32 16.05 7.07 -0.58
CA GLY A 32 15.47 6.56 -1.83
C GLY A 32 14.04 6.04 -1.69
N ARG A 33 13.72 4.93 -2.37
CA ARG A 33 12.38 4.32 -2.36
C ARG A 33 12.29 3.27 -1.27
N LEU A 34 11.38 3.45 -0.33
CA LEU A 34 11.12 2.48 0.73
C LEU A 34 10.46 1.22 0.16
N THR A 35 10.87 0.06 0.69
CA THR A 35 10.15 -1.20 0.51
C THR A 35 8.99 -1.31 1.51
N TRP A 36 8.06 -2.23 1.28
CA TRP A 36 6.99 -2.53 2.25
C TRP A 36 7.54 -3.05 3.59
N ASP A 37 8.62 -3.85 3.57
CA ASP A 37 9.26 -4.33 4.79
C ASP A 37 9.88 -3.18 5.59
N GLN A 38 10.58 -2.25 4.93
CA GLN A 38 11.09 -1.04 5.58
C GLN A 38 9.96 -0.18 6.14
N THR A 39 8.86 -0.06 5.39
CA THR A 39 7.67 0.69 5.81
C THR A 39 7.04 0.06 7.06
N LEU A 40 6.94 -1.27 7.13
CA LEU A 40 6.45 -1.99 8.30
C LEU A 40 7.34 -1.74 9.53
N GLU A 41 8.67 -1.84 9.38
CA GLU A 41 9.60 -1.62 10.50
C GLU A 41 9.58 -0.17 10.99
N ILE A 42 9.48 0.80 10.09
CA ILE A 42 9.29 2.21 10.44
C ILE A 42 7.94 2.42 11.15
N ALA A 43 6.86 1.84 10.63
CA ALA A 43 5.54 1.93 11.24
C ALA A 43 5.56 1.38 12.67
N LYS A 44 6.13 0.18 12.89
CA LYS A 44 6.30 -0.38 14.24
C LYS A 44 7.12 0.53 15.16
N LYS A 45 8.24 1.08 14.67
CA LYS A 45 9.11 1.97 15.45
C LYS A 45 8.40 3.26 15.89
N LEU A 46 7.51 3.79 15.05
CA LEU A 46 6.75 5.02 15.32
C LEU A 46 5.41 4.75 16.03
N HIS A 47 5.01 3.50 16.20
CA HIS A 47 3.72 3.13 16.77
C HIS A 47 3.74 3.30 18.30
N LYS A 48 3.06 4.35 18.79
CA LYS A 48 2.94 4.69 20.21
C LYS A 48 1.47 5.04 20.54
N PRO A 49 0.59 4.03 20.61
CA PRO A 49 -0.85 4.26 20.78
C PRO A 49 -1.19 4.93 22.11
N ASP A 50 -0.38 4.71 23.16
CA ASP A 50 -0.54 5.38 24.47
C ASP A 50 -0.29 6.91 24.39
N GLU A 51 0.47 7.36 23.39
CA GLU A 51 0.69 8.77 23.05
C GLU A 51 -0.26 9.25 21.93
N GLY A 52 -1.19 8.41 21.48
CA GLY A 52 -2.11 8.70 20.36
C GLY A 52 -1.45 8.67 18.98
N VAL A 53 -0.26 8.08 18.85
CA VAL A 53 0.46 7.99 17.57
C VAL A 53 0.37 6.58 17.00
N TYR A 54 -0.23 6.45 15.83
CA TYR A 54 -0.26 5.21 15.06
C TYR A 54 0.77 5.29 13.94
N GLY A 55 1.68 4.32 13.89
CA GLY A 55 2.82 4.35 12.96
C GLY A 55 2.47 4.38 11.47
N ILE A 56 1.25 3.97 11.11
CA ILE A 56 0.72 4.03 9.74
C ILE A 56 -0.80 4.03 9.75
N CYS A 57 -1.41 4.57 8.70
CA CYS A 57 -2.83 4.42 8.41
C CYS A 57 -3.02 4.02 6.94
N LEU A 58 -3.87 3.03 6.69
CA LEU A 58 -4.15 2.51 5.34
C LEU A 58 -5.65 2.26 5.17
N ARG A 59 -6.10 2.08 3.92
CA ARG A 59 -7.50 1.80 3.60
C ARG A 59 -7.90 0.40 4.08
N GLY A 60 -8.68 0.34 5.16
CA GLY A 60 -9.24 -0.91 5.70
C GLY A 60 -10.69 -1.22 5.29
N LYS A 61 -11.42 -0.23 4.78
CA LYS A 61 -12.83 -0.35 4.42
C LYS A 61 -13.01 -1.24 3.18
N ALA A 62 -13.85 -2.26 3.29
CA ALA A 62 -14.17 -3.16 2.19
C ALA A 62 -14.86 -2.42 1.03
N GLY A 63 -14.29 -2.51 -0.17
CA GLY A 63 -14.86 -1.96 -1.40
C GLY A 63 -13.89 -2.02 -2.57
N TRP A 64 -14.42 -2.19 -3.80
CA TRP A 64 -13.61 -2.36 -5.01
C TRP A 64 -12.68 -1.15 -5.29
N GLY A 65 -13.16 0.07 -5.02
CA GLY A 65 -12.37 1.31 -5.11
C GLY A 65 -11.74 1.76 -3.78
N GLU A 66 -11.92 0.98 -2.71
CA GLU A 66 -11.51 1.32 -1.34
C GLU A 66 -10.25 0.53 -0.96
N ASN A 67 -10.34 -0.48 -0.08
CA ASN A 67 -9.22 -1.34 0.25
C ASN A 67 -8.68 -2.12 -0.95
N MET A 68 -9.54 -2.55 -1.89
CA MET A 68 -9.09 -3.32 -3.05
C MET A 68 -8.22 -2.51 -4.02
N ALA A 69 -8.39 -1.18 -4.06
CA ALA A 69 -7.49 -0.30 -4.82
C ALA A 69 -6.06 -0.32 -4.24
N LEU A 70 -5.93 -0.35 -2.90
CA LEU A 70 -4.64 -0.48 -2.22
C LEU A 70 -4.07 -1.90 -2.33
N ILE A 71 -4.88 -2.92 -2.04
CA ILE A 71 -4.44 -4.32 -2.08
C ILE A 71 -3.97 -4.71 -3.49
N SER A 72 -4.61 -4.19 -4.54
CA SER A 72 -4.19 -4.43 -5.93
C SER A 72 -2.82 -3.83 -6.24
N THR A 73 -2.57 -2.59 -5.82
CA THR A 73 -1.27 -1.93 -6.06
C THR A 73 -0.16 -2.55 -5.22
N MET A 74 -0.47 -2.99 -4.00
CA MET A 74 0.43 -3.82 -3.19
C MET A 74 0.72 -5.14 -3.90
N GLY A 75 -0.30 -5.86 -4.36
CA GLY A 75 -0.15 -7.10 -5.13
C GLY A 75 0.82 -6.94 -6.29
N ASN A 76 0.68 -5.88 -7.10
CA ASN A 76 1.60 -5.59 -8.20
C ASN A 76 3.06 -5.41 -7.74
N ALA A 77 3.29 -4.77 -6.59
CA ALA A 77 4.63 -4.60 -6.03
C ALA A 77 5.27 -5.94 -5.59
N TYR A 78 4.45 -6.93 -5.24
CA TYR A 78 4.88 -8.31 -4.97
C TYR A 78 4.90 -9.21 -6.21
N GLY A 79 4.61 -8.66 -7.41
CA GLY A 79 4.55 -9.42 -8.66
C GLY A 79 3.25 -10.19 -8.89
N ALA A 80 2.21 -9.92 -8.08
CA ALA A 80 0.89 -10.49 -8.30
C ALA A 80 0.19 -9.82 -9.49
N ARG A 81 -0.75 -10.55 -10.10
CA ARG A 81 -1.67 -10.07 -11.12
C ARG A 81 -3.06 -10.59 -10.80
N TRP A 82 -4.12 -9.92 -11.24
CA TRP A 82 -5.48 -10.41 -11.00
C TRP A 82 -5.77 -11.69 -11.80
N PHE A 83 -5.36 -11.70 -13.07
CA PHE A 83 -5.60 -12.79 -14.00
C PHE A 83 -4.32 -13.09 -14.81
N ASP A 84 -4.18 -14.32 -15.28
CA ASP A 84 -3.21 -14.69 -16.32
C ASP A 84 -3.72 -14.34 -17.74
N GLU A 85 -2.93 -14.70 -18.76
CA GLU A 85 -3.24 -14.37 -20.17
C GLU A 85 -4.46 -15.16 -20.69
N GLU A 86 -4.79 -16.27 -20.03
CA GLU A 86 -5.97 -17.10 -20.27
C GLU A 86 -7.19 -16.68 -19.42
N TRP A 87 -7.12 -15.52 -18.75
CA TRP A 87 -8.17 -14.99 -17.87
C TRP A 87 -8.49 -15.85 -16.64
N LYS A 88 -7.56 -16.71 -16.22
CA LYS A 88 -7.72 -17.44 -14.96
C LYS A 88 -7.27 -16.56 -13.80
N PRO A 89 -8.07 -16.46 -12.72
CA PRO A 89 -7.66 -15.75 -11.52
C PRO A 89 -6.41 -16.41 -10.92
N THR A 90 -5.49 -15.61 -10.38
CA THR A 90 -4.23 -16.14 -9.81
C THR A 90 -4.12 -15.92 -8.29
N PHE A 91 -5.25 -15.74 -7.59
CA PHE A 91 -5.29 -15.37 -6.16
C PHE A 91 -4.66 -16.39 -5.21
N ASP A 92 -4.49 -17.63 -5.67
CA ASP A 92 -3.83 -18.74 -4.96
C ASP A 92 -2.30 -18.71 -5.06
N GLY A 93 -1.73 -17.78 -5.83
CA GLY A 93 -0.29 -17.63 -6.01
C GLY A 93 0.44 -17.01 -4.80
N GLU A 94 1.73 -17.35 -4.66
CA GLU A 94 2.60 -16.86 -3.58
C GLU A 94 2.68 -15.32 -3.51
N ALA A 95 2.65 -14.64 -4.66
CA ALA A 95 2.68 -13.19 -4.71
C ALA A 95 1.46 -12.53 -4.04
N TRP A 96 0.25 -13.08 -4.25
CA TRP A 96 -0.96 -12.59 -3.57
C TRP A 96 -0.93 -12.91 -2.09
N LYS A 97 -0.46 -14.10 -1.72
CA LYS A 97 -0.27 -14.48 -0.33
C LYS A 97 0.65 -13.49 0.40
N ASN A 98 1.83 -13.21 -0.16
CA ASN A 98 2.79 -12.29 0.45
C ASN A 98 2.25 -10.86 0.57
N ALA A 99 1.54 -10.36 -0.45
CA ALA A 99 0.92 -9.03 -0.41
C ALA A 99 -0.18 -8.93 0.65
N LEU A 100 -1.03 -9.95 0.76
CA LEU A 100 -2.10 -10.00 1.76
C LEU A 100 -1.55 -10.19 3.18
N ASP A 101 -0.56 -11.07 3.35
CA ASP A 101 0.11 -11.27 4.63
C ASP A 101 0.76 -9.95 5.09
N MET A 102 1.42 -9.19 4.20
CA MET A 102 1.92 -7.85 4.52
C MET A 102 0.78 -6.87 4.88
N TYR A 103 -0.27 -6.78 4.06
CA TYR A 103 -1.41 -5.89 4.30
C TYR A 103 -2.09 -6.16 5.65
N THR A 104 -2.27 -7.43 6.04
CA THR A 104 -2.84 -7.77 7.34
C THR A 104 -1.86 -7.52 8.48
N ASN A 105 -0.58 -7.83 8.30
CA ASN A 105 0.45 -7.66 9.35
C ASN A 105 0.76 -6.19 9.64
N ILE A 106 0.62 -5.29 8.66
CA ILE A 106 0.89 -3.87 8.86
C ILE A 106 -0.32 -3.12 9.46
N LEU A 107 -1.53 -3.67 9.32
CA LEU A 107 -2.76 -3.10 9.86
C LEU A 107 -3.19 -3.71 11.20
N GLY A 108 -2.77 -4.96 11.48
CA GLY A 108 -3.07 -5.69 12.72
C GLY A 108 -2.01 -5.49 13.78
#